data_AF-X1F6L9-F1
#
_entry.id   AF-X1F6L9-F1
#
_cell.length_a   1.000
_cell.length_b   1.000
_cell.length_c   1.000
_cell.angle_alpha   90.00
_cell.angle_beta   90.00
_cell.angle_gamma   90.00
#
_symmetry.space_group_name_H-M   'P 1'
#
loop_
_entity.id
_entity.type
_entity.pdbx_description
1 polymer ?
#
loop_
_entity_poly.entity_id
_entity_poly.type
_entity_poly.pdbx_seq_one_letter_code
_entity_poly.pdbx_strand_id
1 'polypeptide(L)'
;MELLEVSKKGGYYRKAIIEGLDYLKHTTFYTHYLWDTKKKTREAYKDKDLPPTSVFSPINEYHYFKDIKRQYKLKVEVGKSYYDRIYKESYFTYVNIKKLLPLSSIAMKLLIFLKRHKEDTLFIYPFIFELLRFNLGIKTKNITEARKTLEKAWSDIKKQGLLKGYSYKIWTSKKDNIEYIKFKFKESLKP
;
A
#
# COMPACT_ATOMS: atom_id res chain seq x y z
N MET A 1 -7.91 -20.03 -3.64
CA MET A 1 -8.08 -19.59 -5.05
C MET A 1 -9.41 -18.89 -5.29
N GLU A 2 -10.47 -19.18 -4.54
CA GLU A 2 -11.75 -18.43 -4.61
C GLU A 2 -11.59 -16.93 -4.31
N LEU A 3 -10.64 -16.55 -3.46
CA LEU A 3 -10.38 -15.15 -3.10
C LEU A 3 -9.75 -14.31 -4.22
N LEU A 4 -9.12 -14.96 -5.21
CA LEU A 4 -8.50 -14.32 -6.37
C LEU A 4 -9.40 -14.40 -7.62
N GLU A 5 -10.58 -15.02 -7.51
CA GLU A 5 -11.55 -15.24 -8.60
C GLU A 5 -10.94 -15.86 -9.88
N VAL A 6 -9.87 -16.64 -9.74
CA VAL A 6 -9.22 -17.26 -10.91
C VAL A 6 -9.56 -18.73 -11.03
N SER A 7 -9.73 -19.21 -12.27
CA SER A 7 -10.05 -20.60 -12.58
C SER A 7 -9.00 -21.56 -11.98
N LYS A 8 -9.48 -22.68 -11.42
CA LYS A 8 -8.65 -23.73 -10.79
C LYS A 8 -7.64 -24.40 -11.75
N LYS A 9 -7.63 -24.07 -13.04
CA LYS A 9 -6.90 -24.79 -14.10
C LYS A 9 -5.50 -24.26 -14.42
N GLY A 10 -5.04 -23.15 -13.84
CA GLY A 10 -3.76 -22.53 -14.23
C GLY A 10 -2.56 -22.86 -13.32
N GLY A 11 -1.56 -23.61 -13.82
CA GLY A 11 -0.27 -23.83 -13.13
C GLY A 11 0.55 -22.54 -12.90
N TYR A 12 0.22 -21.46 -13.60
CA TYR A 12 0.87 -20.14 -13.54
C TYR A 12 0.81 -19.51 -12.14
N TYR A 13 -0.28 -19.67 -11.40
CA TYR A 13 -0.47 -19.05 -10.08
C TYR A 13 0.35 -19.70 -8.98
N ARG A 14 0.55 -21.02 -9.06
CA ARG A 14 1.38 -21.72 -8.10
C ARG A 14 2.82 -21.21 -8.17
N LYS A 15 3.33 -21.04 -9.38
CA LYS A 15 4.65 -20.46 -9.63
C LYS A 15 4.73 -19.03 -9.06
N ALA A 16 3.77 -18.17 -9.40
CA ALA A 16 3.75 -16.79 -8.89
C ALA A 16 3.65 -16.68 -7.36
N ILE A 17 2.88 -17.55 -6.70
CA ILE A 17 2.80 -17.60 -5.24
C ILE A 17 4.14 -18.03 -4.63
N ILE A 18 4.78 -19.07 -5.17
CA ILE A 18 6.08 -19.55 -4.68
C ILE A 18 7.14 -18.48 -4.89
N GLU A 19 7.23 -17.89 -6.08
CA GLU A 19 8.17 -16.80 -6.37
C GLU A 19 7.96 -15.59 -5.46
N GLY A 20 6.70 -15.26 -5.16
CA GLY A 20 6.36 -14.20 -4.21
C GLY A 20 6.80 -14.53 -2.78
N LEU A 21 6.63 -15.78 -2.33
CA LEU A 21 7.10 -16.22 -1.02
C LEU A 21 8.62 -16.26 -0.95
N ASP A 22 9.29 -16.74 -2.00
CA ASP A 22 10.76 -16.70 -2.07
C ASP A 22 11.27 -15.27 -2.00
N TYR A 23 10.65 -14.35 -2.74
CA TYR A 23 10.98 -12.94 -2.62
C TYR A 23 10.81 -12.44 -1.18
N LEU A 24 9.68 -12.72 -0.53
CA LEU A 24 9.41 -12.26 0.84
C LEU A 24 10.33 -12.88 1.89
N LYS A 25 10.75 -14.14 1.71
CA LYS A 25 11.67 -14.86 2.61
C LYS A 25 13.08 -14.28 2.55
N HIS A 26 13.53 -13.92 1.35
CA HIS A 26 14.91 -13.46 1.12
C HIS A 26 15.03 -11.93 1.06
N THR A 27 13.93 -11.19 1.25
CA THR A 27 13.96 -9.72 1.26
C THR A 27 13.89 -9.20 2.70
N THR A 28 14.94 -8.49 3.09
CA THR A 28 14.98 -7.72 4.33
C THR A 28 14.41 -6.33 4.10
N PHE A 29 13.39 -5.94 4.85
CA PHE A 29 12.78 -4.62 4.74
C PHE A 29 13.31 -3.69 5.82
N TYR A 30 13.71 -2.49 5.38
CA TYR A 30 14.15 -1.41 6.26
C TYR A 30 13.06 -0.34 6.31
N THR A 31 12.66 0.05 7.52
CA THR A 31 11.82 1.22 7.72
C THR A 31 12.49 2.16 8.71
N HIS A 32 12.44 3.46 8.45
CA HIS A 32 12.92 4.45 9.41
C HIS A 32 12.00 4.42 10.65
N TYR A 33 12.56 4.40 11.86
CA TYR A 33 11.79 4.61 13.09
C TYR A 33 11.34 6.08 13.14
N LEU A 34 10.20 6.38 12.51
CA LEU A 34 9.69 7.76 12.40
C LEU A 34 8.53 8.06 13.36
N TRP A 35 8.02 7.07 14.08
CA TRP A 35 6.80 7.22 14.89
C TRP A 35 6.78 6.27 16.08
N ASP A 36 6.78 6.82 17.31
CA ASP A 36 6.46 6.04 18.50
C ASP A 36 4.94 5.81 18.53
N THR A 37 4.51 4.60 18.18
CA THR A 37 3.10 4.23 18.10
C THR A 37 2.42 4.18 19.47
N LYS A 38 3.17 3.97 20.56
CA LYS A 38 2.65 3.97 21.93
C LYS A 38 2.41 5.38 22.45
N LYS A 39 3.37 6.28 22.21
CA LYS A 39 3.29 7.68 22.65
C LYS A 39 2.54 8.59 21.67
N LYS A 40 2.33 8.14 20.42
CA LYS A 40 1.71 8.91 19.33
C LYS A 40 2.45 10.22 19.02
N THR A 41 3.76 10.25 19.25
CA THR A 41 4.61 11.42 19.04
C THR A 41 5.69 11.12 17.99
N ARG A 42 6.03 12.15 17.21
CA ARG A 42 7.20 12.15 16.32
C ARG A 42 8.44 12.44 17.16
N GLU A 43 8.79 11.54 18.08
CA GLU A 43 10.00 11.70 18.88
C GLU A 43 11.23 11.50 17.97
N ALA A 44 12.09 12.53 17.88
CA ALA A 44 13.49 12.27 17.61
C ALA A 44 13.98 11.39 18.77
N TYR A 45 14.23 10.12 18.48
CA TYR A 45 14.52 9.13 19.53
C TYR A 45 15.76 9.55 20.33
N LYS A 46 15.62 9.54 21.67
CA LYS A 46 16.70 9.81 22.63
C LYS A 46 17.54 8.58 22.98
N ASP A 47 17.13 7.38 22.56
CA ASP A 47 17.91 6.15 22.75
C ASP A 47 19.00 6.04 21.68
N LYS A 48 20.25 6.25 22.10
CA LYS A 48 21.43 6.23 21.22
C LYS A 48 21.81 4.82 20.72
N ASP A 49 21.21 3.78 21.30
CA ASP A 49 21.62 2.38 21.10
C ASP A 49 20.73 1.60 20.12
N LEU A 50 19.62 2.18 19.64
CA LEU A 50 18.79 1.54 18.63
C LEU A 50 19.27 1.94 17.22
N PRO A 51 19.41 0.97 16.28
CA PRO A 51 19.76 1.30 14.91
C PRO A 51 18.72 2.24 14.29
N PRO A 52 19.13 3.18 13.42
CA PRO A 52 18.24 4.21 12.84
C PRO A 52 17.11 3.64 11.98
N THR A 53 17.18 2.36 11.64
CA THR A 53 16.20 1.62 10.85
C THR A 53 15.71 0.40 11.60
N SER A 54 14.40 0.18 11.54
CA SER A 54 13.78 -1.06 11.95
C SER A 54 13.88 -2.05 10.81
N VAL A 55 14.46 -3.20 11.11
CA VAL A 55 14.55 -4.32 10.19
C VAL A 55 13.41 -5.28 10.46
N PHE A 56 12.66 -5.63 9.42
CA PHE A 56 11.61 -6.65 9.54
C PHE A 56 11.57 -7.56 8.32
N SER A 57 11.18 -8.80 8.58
CA SER A 57 10.91 -9.82 7.57
C SER A 57 9.43 -10.21 7.68
N PRO A 58 8.62 -10.05 6.61
CA PRO A 58 7.21 -10.40 6.63
C PRO A 58 6.97 -11.89 6.93
N ILE A 59 7.88 -12.75 6.48
CA ILE A 59 7.83 -14.20 6.71
C ILE A 59 9.21 -14.68 7.18
N ASN A 60 9.21 -15.69 8.05
CA ASN A 60 10.42 -16.42 8.45
C ASN A 60 10.67 -17.61 7.51
N GLU A 61 9.61 -18.40 7.31
CA GLU A 61 9.68 -19.65 6.57
C GLU A 61 8.34 -19.96 5.89
N TYR A 62 8.38 -20.81 4.88
CA TYR A 62 7.19 -21.40 4.30
C TYR A 62 7.48 -22.84 3.86
N HIS A 63 6.45 -23.68 3.93
CA HIS A 63 6.52 -25.07 3.49
C HIS A 63 5.33 -25.40 2.60
N TYR A 64 5.57 -26.23 1.59
CA TYR A 64 4.54 -26.80 0.76
C TYR A 64 4.47 -28.32 0.98
N PHE A 65 3.27 -28.82 1.24
CA PHE A 65 3.06 -30.26 1.41
C PHE A 65 1.95 -30.74 0.49
N LYS A 66 2.12 -31.93 -0.07
CA LYS A 66 1.06 -32.62 -0.81
C LYS A 66 0.26 -33.43 0.18
N ASP A 67 -0.98 -33.05 0.40
CA ASP A 67 -1.90 -33.83 1.25
C ASP A 67 -2.27 -35.15 0.56
N ILE A 68 -2.69 -36.15 1.34
CA ILE A 68 -3.08 -37.50 0.91
C ILE A 68 -4.15 -37.43 -0.21
N LYS A 69 -4.98 -36.38 -0.20
CA LYS A 69 -6.01 -36.11 -1.21
C LYS A 69 -5.53 -35.33 -2.45
N ARG A 70 -4.22 -35.27 -2.73
CA ARG A 70 -3.60 -34.47 -3.82
C ARG A 70 -3.88 -32.96 -3.72
N GLN A 71 -4.26 -32.46 -2.54
CA GLN A 71 -4.41 -31.03 -2.28
C GLN A 71 -3.07 -30.44 -1.83
N TYR A 72 -2.66 -29.32 -2.43
CA TYR A 72 -1.45 -28.62 -2.00
C TYR A 72 -1.78 -27.73 -0.81
N LYS A 73 -1.13 -27.99 0.33
CA LYS A 73 -1.20 -27.15 1.52
C LYS A 73 0.06 -26.28 1.60
N LEU A 74 -0.14 -24.99 1.85
CA LEU A 74 0.92 -24.03 2.10
C LEU A 74 0.86 -23.63 3.57
N LYS A 75 1.97 -23.82 4.29
CA LYS A 75 2.17 -23.29 5.64
C LYS A 75 3.15 -22.12 5.53
N VAL A 76 2.79 -20.97 6.06
CA VAL A 76 3.66 -19.77 6.10
C VAL A 76 3.84 -19.38 7.55
N GLU A 77 5.10 -19.28 7.98
CA GLU A 77 5.46 -18.73 9.27
C GLU A 77 5.70 -17.22 9.12
N VAL A 78 4.86 -16.43 9.78
CA VAL A 78 4.93 -14.97 9.76
C VAL A 78 6.03 -14.50 10.73
N GLY A 79 6.85 -13.54 10.31
CA GLY A 79 7.90 -12.99 11.17
C GLY A 79 7.32 -12.30 12.40
N LYS A 80 7.91 -12.55 13.58
CA LYS A 80 7.42 -12.05 14.88
C LYS A 80 7.24 -10.53 14.90
N SER A 81 8.21 -9.78 14.37
CA SER A 81 8.15 -8.31 14.30
C SER A 81 7.03 -7.80 13.40
N TYR A 82 6.75 -8.50 12.30
CA TYR A 82 5.65 -8.18 11.39
C TYR A 82 4.29 -8.53 12.01
N TYR A 83 4.18 -9.69 12.68
CA TYR A 83 3.00 -10.08 13.44
C TYR A 83 2.66 -9.06 14.52
N ASP A 84 3.65 -8.67 15.34
CA ASP A 84 3.46 -7.70 16.42
C ASP A 84 2.98 -6.35 15.87
N ARG A 85 3.52 -5.91 14.72
CA ARG A 85 3.06 -4.68 14.05
C ARG A 85 1.62 -4.75 13.57
N ILE A 86 1.21 -5.85 12.93
CA ILE A 86 -0.16 -5.96 12.41
C ILE A 86 -1.18 -6.08 13.53
N TYR A 87 -0.88 -6.88 14.56
CA TYR A 87 -1.88 -7.29 15.55
C TYR A 87 -1.80 -6.54 16.87
N LYS A 88 -0.69 -5.87 17.19
CA LYS A 88 -0.52 -5.14 18.46
C LYS A 88 -0.46 -3.62 18.30
N GLU A 89 -0.32 -3.09 17.07
CA GLU A 89 -0.39 -1.65 16.84
C GLU A 89 -1.80 -1.19 16.47
N SER A 90 -2.16 0.01 16.93
CA SER A 90 -3.45 0.64 16.61
C SER A 90 -3.49 1.36 15.25
N TYR A 91 -2.38 1.34 14.50
CA TYR A 91 -2.21 2.08 13.25
C TYR A 91 -2.23 1.15 12.03
N PHE A 92 -3.42 0.72 11.64
CA PHE A 92 -3.62 -0.13 10.46
C PHE A 92 -4.56 0.54 9.44
N THR A 93 -4.47 0.07 8.20
CA THR A 93 -5.39 0.46 7.13
C THR A 93 -6.13 -0.79 6.66
N TYR A 94 -7.44 -0.84 6.91
CA TYR A 94 -8.28 -1.92 6.38
C TYR A 94 -8.57 -1.70 4.91
N VAL A 95 -8.35 -2.75 4.11
CA VAL A 95 -8.60 -2.74 2.67
C VAL A 95 -9.41 -3.98 2.28
N ASN A 96 -10.38 -3.80 1.37
CA ASN A 96 -11.10 -4.92 0.78
C ASN A 96 -10.21 -5.57 -0.29
N ILE A 97 -9.62 -6.72 0.04
CA ILE A 97 -8.67 -7.41 -0.83
C ILE A 97 -9.29 -7.80 -2.19
N LYS A 98 -10.56 -8.23 -2.23
CA LYS A 98 -11.24 -8.61 -3.50
C LYS A 98 -11.33 -7.43 -4.46
N LYS A 99 -11.58 -6.23 -3.93
CA LYS A 99 -11.63 -5.00 -4.75
C LYS A 99 -10.25 -4.43 -5.06
N LEU A 100 -9.24 -4.77 -4.27
CA LEU A 100 -7.87 -4.29 -4.42
C LEU A 100 -7.07 -5.12 -5.43
N LEU A 101 -7.28 -6.43 -5.48
CA LEU A 101 -6.57 -7.36 -6.35
C LEU A 101 -6.63 -7.02 -7.86
N PRO A 102 -7.76 -6.55 -8.42
CA PRO A 102 -7.84 -6.16 -9.83
C PRO A 102 -7.11 -4.86 -10.18
N LEU A 103 -6.67 -4.09 -9.17
CA LEU A 103 -6.03 -2.80 -9.39
C LEU A 103 -4.58 -2.96 -9.86
N SER A 104 -4.14 -2.06 -10.74
CA SER A 104 -2.71 -1.93 -11.05
C SER A 104 -1.91 -1.55 -9.80
N SER A 105 -0.59 -1.81 -9.80
CA SER A 105 0.28 -1.44 -8.67
C SER A 105 0.18 0.05 -8.32
N ILE A 106 0.08 0.93 -9.32
CA ILE A 106 -0.04 2.39 -9.11
C ILE A 106 -1.38 2.72 -8.46
N ALA A 107 -2.49 2.14 -8.95
CA ALA A 107 -3.82 2.33 -8.38
C ALA A 107 -3.90 1.80 -6.93
N MET A 108 -3.32 0.65 -6.66
CA MET A 108 -3.22 0.07 -5.33
C MET A 108 -2.45 0.99 -4.37
N LYS A 109 -1.27 1.48 -4.77
CA LYS A 109 -0.46 2.41 -3.97
C LYS A 109 -1.19 3.72 -3.72
N LEU A 110 -1.92 4.24 -4.70
CA LEU A 110 -2.72 5.46 -4.56
C LEU A 110 -3.87 5.26 -3.56
N LEU A 111 -4.58 4.14 -3.63
CA LEU A 111 -5.63 3.82 -2.67
C LEU A 111 -5.08 3.70 -1.24
N ILE A 112 -3.99 2.95 -1.06
CA ILE A 112 -3.33 2.79 0.24
C ILE A 112 -2.88 4.15 0.77
N PHE A 113 -2.26 4.98 -0.06
CA PHE A 113 -1.86 6.34 0.31
C PHE A 113 -3.04 7.16 0.84
N LEU A 114 -4.18 7.15 0.14
CA LEU A 114 -5.38 7.88 0.55
C LEU A 114 -5.96 7.34 1.86
N LYS A 115 -6.01 6.01 2.02
CA LYS A 115 -6.61 5.36 3.20
C LYS A 115 -5.75 5.40 4.46
N ARG A 116 -4.47 5.75 4.34
CA ARG A 116 -3.60 6.03 5.51
C ARG A 116 -3.88 7.38 6.17
N HIS A 117 -4.60 8.26 5.50
CA HIS A 117 -4.99 9.56 6.05
C HIS A 117 -6.44 9.50 6.53
N LYS A 118 -6.77 10.27 7.57
CA LYS A 118 -8.17 10.45 7.95
C LYS A 118 -8.91 11.23 6.85
N GLU A 119 -10.12 10.80 6.51
CA GLU A 119 -10.88 11.33 5.37
C GLU A 119 -11.14 12.85 5.49
N ASP A 120 -11.39 13.32 6.72
CA ASP A 120 -11.57 14.71 7.13
C ASP A 120 -10.28 15.54 7.07
N THR A 121 -9.10 14.94 7.08
CA THR A 121 -7.84 15.70 7.04
C THR A 121 -7.26 15.83 5.63
N LEU A 122 -7.73 15.02 4.67
CA LEU A 122 -7.22 15.00 3.30
C LEU A 122 -7.39 16.35 2.58
N PHE A 123 -8.44 17.10 2.91
CA PHE A 123 -8.68 18.42 2.33
C PHE A 123 -7.83 19.53 2.95
N ILE A 124 -7.07 19.27 4.02
CA ILE A 124 -6.31 20.32 4.69
C ILE A 124 -4.99 20.54 3.93
N TYR A 125 -4.27 19.46 3.62
CA TYR A 125 -2.90 19.55 3.14
C TYR A 125 -2.74 19.26 1.64
N PRO A 126 -2.15 20.20 0.86
CA PRO A 126 -1.70 19.92 -0.48
C PRO A 126 -0.41 19.08 -0.45
N PHE A 127 -0.26 18.13 -1.37
CA PHE A 127 0.96 17.34 -1.55
C PHE A 127 1.71 17.80 -2.79
N ILE A 128 3.04 17.82 -2.75
CA ILE A 128 3.85 18.04 -3.96
C ILE A 128 3.62 16.86 -4.89
N PHE A 129 3.13 17.13 -6.10
CA PHE A 129 2.74 16.08 -7.05
C PHE A 129 3.93 15.21 -7.45
N GLU A 130 5.12 15.80 -7.61
CA GLU A 130 6.33 15.07 -7.95
C GLU A 130 6.71 14.03 -6.88
N LEU A 131 6.61 14.39 -5.59
CA LEU A 131 6.85 13.44 -4.49
C LEU A 131 5.81 12.33 -4.46
N LEU A 132 4.53 12.67 -4.71
CA LEU A 132 3.48 11.66 -4.81
C LEU A 132 3.75 10.70 -5.98
N ARG A 133 4.09 11.23 -7.16
CA ARG A 133 4.42 10.46 -8.37
C ARG A 133 5.49 9.40 -8.08
N PHE A 134 6.58 9.80 -7.43
CA PHE A 134 7.65 8.89 -7.02
C PHE A 134 7.15 7.82 -6.05
N ASN A 135 6.39 8.20 -5.01
CA ASN A 135 5.83 7.26 -4.04
C ASN A 135 4.88 6.23 -4.69
N LEU A 136 4.13 6.63 -5.72
CA LEU A 136 3.26 5.74 -6.48
C LEU A 136 4.03 4.83 -7.46
N GLY A 137 5.31 5.12 -7.71
CA GLY A 137 6.14 4.39 -8.67
C GLY A 137 5.86 4.75 -10.13
N ILE A 138 5.28 5.91 -10.39
CA ILE A 138 5.14 6.45 -11.76
C ILE A 138 6.54 6.94 -12.17
N LYS A 139 7.16 6.32 -13.19
CA LYS A 139 8.58 6.56 -13.52
C LYS A 139 8.83 7.66 -14.57
N THR A 140 7.83 8.01 -15.37
CA THR A 140 7.98 9.03 -16.43
C THR A 140 8.34 10.40 -15.83
N LYS A 141 9.29 11.10 -16.45
CA LYS A 141 9.66 12.48 -16.13
C LYS A 141 8.72 13.50 -16.79
N ASN A 142 7.94 13.07 -17.79
CA ASN A 142 6.99 13.95 -18.47
C ASN A 142 5.77 14.16 -17.57
N ILE A 143 5.56 15.40 -17.13
CA ILE A 143 4.49 15.75 -16.19
C ILE A 143 3.09 15.43 -16.74
N THR A 144 2.87 15.62 -18.03
CA THR A 144 1.59 15.34 -18.70
C THR A 144 1.30 13.84 -18.70
N GLU A 145 2.29 13.01 -18.98
CA GLU A 145 2.15 11.55 -18.91
C GLU A 145 1.96 11.05 -17.48
N ALA A 146 2.66 11.66 -16.51
CA ALA A 146 2.51 11.35 -15.11
C ALA A 146 1.07 11.62 -14.63
N ARG A 147 0.49 12.77 -15.02
CA ARG A 147 -0.92 13.11 -14.74
C ARG A 147 -1.88 12.11 -15.38
N LYS A 148 -1.71 11.77 -16.66
CA LYS A 148 -2.51 10.74 -17.34
C LYS A 148 -2.45 9.39 -16.61
N THR A 149 -1.28 9.01 -16.11
CA THR A 149 -1.08 7.77 -15.37
C THR A 149 -1.83 7.81 -14.02
N LEU A 150 -1.78 8.94 -13.31
CA LEU A 150 -2.54 9.16 -12.09
C LEU A 150 -4.05 9.13 -12.35
N GLU A 151 -4.52 9.83 -13.39
CA GLU A 151 -5.93 9.89 -13.79
C GLU A 151 -6.50 8.50 -14.10
N LYS A 152 -5.74 7.70 -14.85
CA LYS A 152 -6.08 6.30 -15.12
C LYS A 152 -6.18 5.50 -13.82
N ALA A 153 -5.17 5.58 -12.96
CA ALA A 153 -5.17 4.89 -11.68
C ALA A 153 -6.37 5.30 -10.81
N TRP A 154 -6.69 6.59 -10.75
CA TRP A 154 -7.86 7.11 -10.05
C TRP A 154 -9.18 6.56 -10.60
N SER A 155 -9.32 6.55 -11.94
CA SER A 155 -10.50 6.01 -12.63
C SER A 155 -10.69 4.52 -12.33
N ASP A 156 -9.62 3.73 -12.38
CA ASP A 156 -9.66 2.29 -12.11
C ASP A 156 -10.10 2.00 -10.66
N ILE A 157 -9.64 2.79 -9.69
CA ILE A 157 -10.10 2.67 -8.28
C ILE A 157 -11.58 3.05 -8.14
N LYS A 158 -12.04 4.10 -8.85
CA LYS A 158 -13.46 4.50 -8.84
C LYS A 158 -14.37 3.44 -9.44
N LYS A 159 -13.95 2.77 -10.51
CA LYS A 159 -14.70 1.65 -11.12
C LYS A 159 -14.93 0.49 -10.13
N GLN A 160 -14.00 0.25 -9.21
CA GLN A 160 -14.16 -0.74 -8.12
C GLN A 160 -15.01 -0.23 -6.94
N GLY A 161 -15.53 1.00 -7.01
CA GLY A 161 -16.34 1.62 -5.96
C GLY A 161 -15.55 1.96 -4.69
N LEU A 162 -14.23 2.13 -4.77
CA LEU A 162 -13.34 2.32 -3.62
C LEU A 162 -13.06 3.80 -3.28
N LEU A 163 -13.45 4.72 -4.16
CA LEU A 163 -13.25 6.18 -4.00
C LEU A 163 -14.57 6.96 -4.05
N LYS A 164 -15.65 6.37 -3.54
CA LYS A 164 -16.92 7.09 -3.41
C LYS A 164 -16.76 8.26 -2.43
N GLY A 165 -17.21 9.45 -2.85
CA GLY A 165 -17.04 10.71 -2.12
C GLY A 165 -15.65 11.36 -2.22
N TYR A 166 -14.69 10.73 -2.90
CA TYR A 166 -13.37 11.33 -3.11
C TYR A 166 -13.29 12.13 -4.42
N SER A 167 -12.55 13.24 -4.36
CA SER A 167 -12.12 14.04 -5.51
C SER A 167 -10.70 14.55 -5.30
N TYR A 168 -10.08 15.08 -6.36
CA TYR A 168 -8.79 15.74 -6.25
C TYR A 168 -8.69 16.92 -7.22
N LYS A 169 -7.73 17.81 -6.96
CA LYS A 169 -7.34 18.90 -7.86
C LYS A 169 -5.83 18.97 -7.95
N ILE A 170 -5.30 19.13 -9.16
CA ILE A 170 -3.89 19.44 -9.41
C ILE A 170 -3.79 20.90 -9.85
N TRP A 171 -2.79 21.63 -9.36
CA TRP A 171 -2.49 22.99 -9.83
C TRP A 171 -1.01 23.31 -9.65
N THR A 172 -0.49 24.22 -10.46
CA THR A 172 0.84 24.81 -10.27
C THR A 172 0.70 26.05 -9.39
N SER A 173 1.45 26.10 -8.30
CA SER A 173 1.49 27.26 -7.42
C SER A 173 2.30 28.38 -8.07
N LYS A 174 1.73 29.59 -8.09
CA LYS A 174 2.40 30.78 -8.64
C LYS A 174 3.58 31.26 -7.78
N LYS A 175 3.66 30.84 -6.51
CA LYS A 175 4.67 31.31 -5.55
C LYS A 175 6.03 30.65 -5.76
N ASP A 176 6.01 29.34 -6.02
CA ASP A 176 7.20 28.47 -6.07
C ASP A 176 7.30 27.71 -7.40
N ASN A 177 6.33 27.88 -8.31
CA ASN A 177 6.22 27.13 -9.57
C ASN A 177 6.19 25.61 -9.38
N ILE A 178 5.73 25.15 -8.20
CA ILE A 178 5.64 23.73 -7.87
C ILE A 178 4.21 23.23 -8.17
N GLU A 179 4.12 22.03 -8.72
CA GLU A 179 2.85 21.35 -8.92
C GLU A 179 2.39 20.65 -7.64
N TYR A 180 1.19 20.98 -7.21
CA TYR A 180 0.55 20.41 -6.03
C TYR A 180 -0.69 19.62 -6.43
N ILE A 181 -0.99 18.59 -5.64
CA ILE A 181 -2.22 17.82 -5.68
C ILE A 181 -2.91 17.88 -4.32
N LYS A 182 -4.22 18.09 -4.33
CA LYS A 182 -5.05 18.12 -3.12
C LYS A 182 -6.21 17.18 -3.26
N PHE A 183 -6.33 16.27 -2.32
CA PHE A 183 -7.45 15.35 -2.23
C PHE A 183 -8.56 15.98 -1.39
N LYS A 184 -9.79 15.59 -1.66
CA LYS A 184 -10.95 16.01 -0.88
C LYS A 184 -11.88 14.82 -0.72
N PHE A 185 -12.50 14.74 0.45
CA PHE A 185 -13.57 13.80 0.72
C PHE A 185 -14.83 14.58 1.09
N LYS A 186 -15.98 14.13 0.58
CA LYS A 186 -17.30 14.64 0.95
C LYS A 186 -18.18 13.47 1.37
N GLU A 187 -18.59 13.46 2.63
CA GLU A 187 -19.38 12.38 3.22
C GLU A 187 -20.77 12.28 2.60
N SER A 188 -21.40 13.41 2.27
CA SER A 188 -22.71 13.47 1.59
C SER A 188 -22.76 12.80 0.22
N LEU A 189 -21.62 12.36 -0.31
CA LEU A 189 -21.51 11.61 -1.55
C LEU A 189 -21.31 10.11 -1.33
N LYS A 190 -21.29 9.61 -0.08
CA LYS A 190 -21.49 8.19 0.26
C LYS A 190 -23.02 7.90 0.25
N PRO A 191 -23.46 6.75 -0.28
CA PRO A 191 -24.88 6.38 -0.28
C PRO A 191 -25.35 6.02 1.13
#